data_AF-A0A0Q0JAN3-F1
#
_entry.id   AF-A0A0Q0JAN3-F1
#
_cell.length_a   1.000
_cell.length_b   1.000
_cell.length_c   1.000
_cell.angle_alpha   90.00
_cell.angle_beta   90.00
_cell.angle_gamma   90.00
#
_symmetry.space_group_name_H-M   'P 1'
#
loop_
_entity.id
_entity.type
_entity.pdbx_description
1 polymer ?
#
loop_
_entity_poly.entity_id
_entity_poly.type
_entity_poly.pdbx_seq_one_letter_code
_entity_poly.pdbx_strand_id
1 'polypeptide(L)'
;MQKVVFTLSLLLLSSISMANVKTINAKKSINAPPETLRVIYPKTMPNLNEETLYPLILLRTALERSGYKFTLDPASELLGQNRVIKEIETGSGINVNVSASFFL
;
A
#
# COMPACT_ATOMS: atom_id res chain seq x y z
N MET A 1 -22.36 -52.02 -5.52
CA MET A 1 -21.22 -51.26 -6.07
C MET A 1 -21.68 -49.88 -6.51
N GLN A 2 -21.74 -48.89 -5.61
CA GLN A 2 -22.34 -47.58 -5.91
C GLN A 2 -21.66 -46.39 -5.21
N LYS A 3 -20.58 -46.63 -4.45
CA LYS A 3 -19.85 -45.58 -3.71
C LYS A 3 -18.74 -44.90 -4.52
N VAL A 4 -18.31 -45.51 -5.63
CA VAL A 4 -17.15 -45.04 -6.41
C VAL A 4 -17.53 -43.97 -7.45
N VAL A 5 -18.79 -43.96 -7.91
CA VAL A 5 -19.25 -43.00 -8.93
C VAL A 5 -19.43 -41.59 -8.35
N PHE A 6 -19.79 -41.49 -7.06
CA PHE A 6 -20.05 -40.20 -6.42
C PHE A 6 -18.77 -39.42 -6.10
N THR A 7 -17.66 -40.12 -5.80
CA THR A 7 -16.39 -39.47 -5.49
C THR A 7 -15.67 -38.94 -6.73
N LEU A 8 -15.88 -39.56 -7.89
CA LEU A 8 -15.27 -39.10 -9.15
C LEU A 8 -15.97 -37.85 -9.71
N SER A 9 -17.28 -37.71 -9.49
CA SER A 9 -18.06 -36.52 -9.89
C SER A 9 -17.68 -35.27 -9.07
N LEU A 10 -17.37 -35.44 -7.79
CA LEU A 10 -17.01 -34.32 -6.90
C LEU A 10 -15.63 -33.71 -7.22
N LEU A 11 -14.72 -34.46 -7.84
CA LEU A 11 -13.38 -34.01 -8.21
C LEU A 11 -13.37 -33.07 -9.43
N LEU A 12 -14.40 -33.10 -10.27
CA LEU A 12 -14.48 -32.32 -11.52
C LEU A 12 -14.99 -30.88 -11.34
N LEU A 13 -15.48 -30.50 -10.16
CA LEU A 13 -16.02 -29.15 -9.88
C LEU A 13 -15.00 -28.17 -9.30
N SER A 14 -13.73 -28.54 -9.16
CA SER A 14 -12.67 -27.61 -8.77
C SER A 14 -12.20 -26.77 -9.98
N SER A 15 -13.14 -26.09 -10.63
CA SER A 15 -12.79 -25.08 -11.63
C SER A 15 -12.07 -23.93 -10.94
N ILE A 16 -10.79 -23.84 -11.25
CA ILE A 16 -9.83 -22.84 -10.80
C ILE A 16 -10.44 -21.45 -11.04
N SER A 17 -10.88 -20.79 -9.96
CA SER A 17 -11.23 -19.38 -9.99
C SER A 17 -9.93 -18.60 -10.13
N MET A 18 -9.49 -18.39 -11.37
CA MET A 18 -8.43 -17.42 -11.66
C MET A 18 -9.05 -16.03 -11.46
N ALA A 19 -8.80 -15.45 -10.29
CA ALA A 19 -9.09 -14.05 -10.04
C ALA A 19 -8.28 -13.21 -11.03
N ASN A 20 -8.93 -12.73 -12.09
CA ASN A 20 -8.32 -11.82 -13.05
C ASN A 20 -8.22 -10.44 -12.39
N VAL A 21 -7.08 -10.17 -11.75
CA VAL A 21 -6.76 -8.84 -11.24
C VAL A 21 -6.49 -7.96 -12.44
N LYS A 22 -7.52 -7.22 -12.86
CA LYS A 22 -7.39 -6.13 -13.83
C LYS A 22 -6.55 -5.05 -13.17
N THR A 23 -5.23 -5.12 -13.33
CA THR A 23 -4.35 -3.99 -13.00
C THR A 23 -4.82 -2.83 -13.86
N ILE A 24 -5.41 -1.83 -13.22
CA ILE A 24 -5.61 -0.50 -13.80
C ILE A 24 -4.23 0.04 -14.12
N ASN A 25 -3.70 -0.35 -15.28
CA ASN A 25 -2.63 0.36 -15.97
C ASN A 25 -3.25 1.67 -16.45
N ALA A 26 -3.53 2.57 -15.49
CA ALA A 26 -3.71 3.96 -15.77
C ALA A 26 -2.43 4.37 -16.50
N LYS A 27 -2.55 4.67 -17.79
CA LYS A 27 -1.49 5.26 -18.59
C LYS A 27 -1.24 6.66 -18.04
N LYS A 28 -0.64 6.73 -16.85
CA LYS A 28 -0.02 7.93 -16.31
C LYS A 28 1.13 8.22 -17.26
N SER A 29 1.13 9.40 -17.87
CA SER A 29 2.27 9.88 -18.65
C SER A 29 3.52 9.64 -17.82
N ILE A 30 4.32 8.65 -18.21
CA ILE A 30 5.54 8.28 -17.50
C ILE A 30 6.55 9.35 -17.92
N ASN A 31 6.49 10.52 -17.28
CA ASN A 31 7.72 11.22 -17.02
C ASN A 31 8.64 10.17 -16.40
N ALA A 32 9.85 10.03 -16.96
CA ALA A 32 10.83 9.08 -16.44
C ALA A 32 10.82 9.19 -14.92
N PRO A 33 10.67 8.07 -14.19
CA PRO A 33 10.52 8.11 -12.75
C PRO A 33 11.69 8.92 -12.19
N PRO A 34 11.41 9.88 -11.28
CA PRO A 34 12.46 10.74 -10.76
C PRO A 34 13.59 9.86 -10.20
N GLU A 35 14.84 10.29 -10.40
CA GLU A 35 16.00 9.51 -9.95
C GLU A 35 15.93 9.22 -8.44
N THR A 36 15.26 10.09 -7.68
CA THR A 36 14.97 9.93 -6.27
C THR A 36 13.48 10.13 -5.99
N LEU A 37 12.85 9.15 -5.33
CA LEU A 37 11.47 9.23 -4.88
C LEU A 37 11.37 10.13 -3.64
N ARG A 38 10.59 11.19 -3.71
CA ARG A 38 10.28 12.02 -2.53
C ARG A 38 9.01 11.54 -1.85
N VAL A 39 9.15 11.03 -0.63
CA VAL A 39 8.04 10.52 0.18
C VAL A 39 7.75 11.48 1.32
N ILE A 40 6.50 11.92 1.42
CA ILE A 40 6.05 12.81 2.49
C ILE A 40 4.96 12.08 3.29
N TYR A 41 5.23 11.84 4.57
CA TYR A 41 4.32 11.12 5.46
C TYR A 41 3.59 12.09 6.42
N PRO A 42 2.37 11.75 6.85
CA PRO A 42 1.61 12.58 7.76
C PRO A 42 2.28 12.63 9.15
N LYS A 43 2.45 13.84 9.67
CA LYS A 43 2.91 14.06 11.05
C LYS A 43 1.70 14.08 11.98
N THR A 44 1.53 13.03 12.78
CA THR A 44 0.34 12.86 13.63
C THR A 44 0.51 13.37 15.07
N MET A 45 1.75 13.53 15.55
CA MET A 45 2.05 13.98 16.92
C MET A 45 3.24 14.95 16.95
N PRO A 46 3.21 15.98 17.83
CA PRO A 46 4.39 16.78 18.12
C PRO A 46 5.41 15.88 18.84
N ASN A 47 6.64 15.81 18.33
CA ASN A 47 7.72 14.96 18.85
C ASN A 47 7.52 13.44 18.62
N LEU A 48 6.96 13.08 17.47
CA LEU A 48 6.88 11.69 17.03
C LEU A 48 8.29 11.06 16.96
N ASN A 49 8.54 10.01 17.74
CA ASN A 49 9.79 9.26 17.64
C ASN A 49 9.75 8.32 16.42
N GLU A 50 10.33 8.79 15.33
CA GLU A 50 10.35 8.14 14.02
C GLU A 50 10.98 6.74 14.04
N GLU A 51 11.94 6.50 14.93
CA GLU A 51 12.68 5.23 15.02
C GLU A 51 11.87 4.11 15.68
N THR A 52 10.77 4.46 16.35
CA THR A 52 9.93 3.51 17.09
C THR A 52 8.52 3.41 16.52
N LEU A 53 8.17 4.30 15.60
CA LEU A 53 6.84 4.31 15.00
C LEU A 53 6.73 3.22 13.93
N TYR A 54 6.06 2.13 14.28
CA TYR A 54 5.89 0.97 13.41
C TYR A 54 5.48 1.30 11.95
N PRO A 55 4.44 2.13 11.69
CA PRO A 55 4.11 2.59 10.34
C PRO A 55 5.29 3.15 9.54
N LEU A 56 6.14 3.95 10.18
CA LEU A 56 7.27 4.62 9.53
C LEU A 56 8.45 3.67 9.32
N ILE A 57 8.69 2.77 10.28
CA ILE A 57 9.69 1.70 10.15
C ILE A 57 9.33 0.79 8.96
N LEU A 58 8.06 0.38 8.84
CA LEU A 58 7.59 -0.42 7.72
C LEU A 58 7.78 0.30 6.38
N LEU A 59 7.38 1.57 6.32
CA LEU A 59 7.51 2.38 5.11
C LEU A 59 8.98 2.52 4.69
N ARG A 60 9.87 2.85 5.63
CA ARG A 60 11.31 2.94 5.38
C ARG A 60 11.87 1.60 4.87
N THR A 61 11.55 0.50 5.55
CA THR A 61 12.02 -0.85 5.16
C THR A 61 11.54 -1.23 3.76
N ALA A 62 10.29 -0.91 3.43
CA ALA A 62 9.73 -1.19 2.11
C ALA A 62 10.42 -0.35 1.02
N LEU A 63 10.70 0.93 1.30
CA LEU A 63 11.42 1.83 0.39
C LEU A 63 12.87 1.36 0.17
N GLU A 64 13.57 0.94 1.22
CA GLU A 64 14.92 0.37 1.12
C GLU A 64 14.95 -0.90 0.24
N ARG A 65 13.95 -1.78 0.40
CA ARG A 65 13.82 -3.00 -0.40
C ARG A 65 13.37 -2.76 -1.84
N SER A 66 12.80 -1.59 -2.14
CA SER A 66 12.28 -1.26 -3.47
C SER A 66 13.38 -1.00 -4.51
N GLY A 67 14.61 -0.74 -4.08
CA GLY A 67 15.74 -0.43 -4.95
C GLY A 67 15.75 1.01 -5.50
N TYR A 68 14.74 1.82 -5.17
CA TYR A 68 14.72 3.24 -5.50
C TYR A 68 15.55 4.06 -4.51
N LYS A 69 16.27 5.08 -4.99
CA LYS A 69 16.74 6.15 -4.10
C LYS A 69 15.51 6.89 -3.59
N PHE A 70 15.47 7.23 -2.30
CA PHE A 70 14.33 7.95 -1.74
C PHE A 70 14.74 8.97 -0.67
N THR A 71 13.85 9.94 -0.45
CA THR A 71 13.84 10.84 0.70
C THR A 71 12.54 10.62 1.45
N LEU A 72 12.59 10.69 2.78
CA LEU A 72 11.45 10.45 3.66
C LEU A 72 11.32 11.64 4.60
N ASP A 73 10.37 12.53 4.31
CA ASP A 73 10.16 13.79 5.01
C ASP A 73 8.82 13.79 5.76
N PRO A 74 8.76 14.31 6.99
CA PRO A 74 7.49 14.59 7.63
C PRO A 74 6.73 15.72 6.93
N ALA A 75 5.41 15.69 7.02
CA ALA A 75 4.56 16.85 6.77
C ALA A 75 5.01 18.07 7.60
N SER A 76 4.93 19.26 7.02
CA SER A 76 5.28 20.51 7.70
C SER A 76 4.39 20.82 8.90
N GLU A 77 3.13 20.38 8.85
CA GLU A 77 2.12 20.63 9.87
C GLU A 77 1.65 19.33 10.52
N LEU A 78 1.09 19.45 11.73
CA LEU A 78 0.36 18.35 12.34
C LEU A 78 -0.98 18.18 11.63
N LEU A 79 -1.21 17.00 11.07
CA LEU A 79 -2.39 16.72 10.25
C LEU A 79 -3.29 15.70 10.95
N GLY A 80 -4.56 16.07 11.14
CA GLY A 80 -5.61 15.13 11.51
C GLY A 80 -5.97 14.22 10.33
N GLN A 81 -6.50 13.03 10.62
CA GLN A 81 -6.79 11.98 9.64
C GLN A 81 -7.59 12.47 8.42
N ASN A 82 -8.67 13.22 8.63
CA ASN A 82 -9.50 13.74 7.54
C ASN A 82 -8.74 14.69 6.59
N ARG A 83 -7.78 15.46 7.13
CA ARG A 83 -6.96 16.36 6.32
C ARG A 83 -5.93 15.57 5.52
N VAL A 84 -5.29 14.58 6.15
CA VAL A 84 -4.37 13.66 5.47
C VAL A 84 -5.05 12.98 4.28
N ILE A 85 -6.26 12.46 4.46
CA ILE A 85 -7.00 11.79 3.38
C ILE A 85 -7.25 12.75 2.21
N LYS A 86 -7.74 13.97 2.48
CA LYS A 86 -7.98 14.99 1.45
C LYS A 86 -6.70 15.39 0.71
N GLU A 87 -5.60 15.55 1.43
CA GLU A 87 -4.29 15.87 0.87
C GLU A 87 -3.82 14.77 -0.09
N ILE A 88 -4.02 13.51 0.26
CA ILE A 88 -3.69 12.36 -0.59
C ILE A 88 -4.61 12.26 -1.82
N GLU A 89 -5.92 12.45 -1.64
CA GLU A 89 -6.90 12.46 -2.74
C GLU A 89 -6.60 13.55 -3.78
N THR A 90 -6.17 14.72 -3.30
CA THR A 90 -5.81 15.86 -4.15
C THR A 90 -4.36 15.81 -4.65
N GLY A 91 -3.56 14.85 -4.17
CA GLY A 91 -2.14 14.75 -4.48
C GLY A 91 -1.31 15.93 -3.96
N SER A 92 -1.79 16.61 -2.92
CA SER A 92 -1.17 17.81 -2.34
C SER A 92 -0.53 17.50 -1.00
N GLY A 93 0.70 17.94 -0.77
CA GLY A 93 1.36 17.92 0.55
C GLY A 93 1.79 16.55 1.08
N ILE A 94 0.93 15.53 1.00
CA ILE A 94 1.15 14.15 1.42
C ILE A 94 0.97 13.23 0.22
N ASN A 95 1.86 12.26 0.09
CA ASN A 95 1.79 11.28 -0.98
C ASN A 95 1.83 9.83 -0.49
N VAL A 96 1.83 9.62 0.83
CA VAL A 96 1.73 8.29 1.45
C VAL A 96 0.66 8.27 2.53
N ASN A 97 -0.20 7.26 2.47
CA ASN A 97 -1.12 6.87 3.54
C ASN A 97 -0.64 5.54 4.14
N VAL A 98 -0.68 5.41 5.46
CA VAL A 98 -0.49 4.12 6.12
C VAL A 98 -1.82 3.69 6.73
N SER A 99 -2.60 2.93 5.97
CA SER A 99 -3.78 2.24 6.48
C SER A 99 -3.36 0.84 6.92
N ALA A 100 -3.04 0.68 8.20
CA ALA A 100 -2.91 -0.64 8.79
C ALA A 100 -4.33 -1.16 9.11
N SER A 101 -4.93 -1.90 8.20
CA SER A 101 -6.09 -2.74 8.51
C SER A 101 -5.62 -3.90 9.39
N PHE A 102 -5.58 -3.67 10.71
CA PHE A 102 -5.54 -4.76 11.67
C PHE A 102 -6.91 -5.43 11.64
N PHE A 103 -7.02 -6.55 10.90
CA PHE A 103 -8.08 -7.51 11.12
C PHE A 103 -7.86 -8.08 12.53
N LEU A 104 -8.70 -7.67 13.47
CA LEU A 104 -8.94 -8.39 14.73
C LEU A 104 -10.00 -9.46 14.51
#